data_AF-A0A3P8KL19-F1
#
_entry.id   AF-A0A3P8KL19-F1
#
_cell.length_a   1.000
_cell.length_b   1.000
_cell.length_c   1.000
_cell.angle_alpha   90.00
_cell.angle_beta   90.00
_cell.angle_gamma   90.00
#
_symmetry.space_group_name_H-M   'P 1'
#
loop_
_entity.id
_entity.type
_entity.pdbx_description
1 polymer ?
#
loop_
_entity_poly.entity_id
_entity_poly.type
_entity_poly.pdbx_seq_one_letter_code
_entity_poly.pdbx_strand_id
1 'polypeptide(L)'
;MGTLEDAVAGLYLKKGTAWRTAGDTATKFLEDVVAAADPDARYGYSIVGPRFKDQERAVRKLSGRVEIAEETVLDYGSLEDGISDWVGLKVTCNTSKDARSVIEKLVEFCAREGTLSFAQKDGVDDVVDYISSPKDSGYRAFHAVLSIPSVCQGQICEVRVEVQIKTRLQDAWSELTHENFYKSVSTVEPTEFHFDLARTMADLLASVDDLAVKVAEDIVAQRIAEDRVGELRPTPDTGNDIDTDPGELVVIARVEERFAIARGEDGVRGIVPAADLRDLLARAGEVGVDDFINVADHVTVGDELFACREEREGGTCFIPTFFAIDVDGDEKN
;
A
#
# COMPACT_ATOMS: atom_id res chain seq x y z
N MET A 1 -2.74 11.42 -45.88
CA MET A 1 -1.43 11.37 -45.22
C MET A 1 -1.68 11.86 -43.82
N GLY A 2 -1.66 10.96 -42.83
CA GLY A 2 -1.93 11.33 -41.43
C GLY A 2 -0.63 11.71 -40.74
N THR A 3 -0.67 12.71 -39.88
CA THR A 3 0.48 13.06 -39.04
C THR A 3 0.71 11.98 -37.97
N LEU A 4 1.81 12.08 -37.21
CA LEU A 4 2.03 11.20 -36.05
C LEU A 4 0.91 11.38 -35.01
N GLU A 5 0.38 12.59 -34.84
CA GLU A 5 -0.80 12.83 -34.01
C GLU A 5 -2.02 12.05 -34.51
N ASP A 6 -2.31 12.08 -35.81
CA ASP A 6 -3.45 11.34 -36.40
C ASP A 6 -3.27 9.82 -36.22
N ALA A 7 -2.04 9.33 -36.36
CA ALA A 7 -1.73 7.92 -36.16
C ALA A 7 -1.91 7.50 -34.69
N VAL A 8 -1.45 8.31 -33.73
CA VAL A 8 -1.68 8.06 -32.30
C VAL A 8 -3.18 8.12 -31.98
N ALA A 9 -3.90 9.15 -32.43
CA ALA A 9 -5.35 9.25 -32.22
C ALA A 9 -6.10 8.04 -32.80
N GLY A 10 -5.72 7.60 -34.00
CA GLY A 10 -6.25 6.39 -34.63
C GLY A 10 -5.98 5.12 -33.82
N LEU A 11 -4.81 5.01 -33.18
CA LEU A 11 -4.50 3.89 -32.28
C LEU A 11 -5.43 3.87 -31.05
N TYR A 12 -5.68 5.03 -30.42
CA TYR A 12 -6.61 5.13 -29.28
C TYR A 12 -8.04 4.72 -29.67
N LEU A 13 -8.50 5.10 -30.86
CA LEU A 13 -9.81 4.70 -31.36
C LEU A 13 -9.91 3.18 -31.58
N LYS A 14 -8.84 2.56 -32.08
CA LYS A 14 -8.82 1.11 -32.37
C LYS A 14 -8.60 0.24 -31.14
N LYS A 15 -7.71 0.66 -30.24
CA LYS A 15 -7.20 -0.15 -29.12
C LYS A 15 -7.70 0.28 -27.75
N GLY A 16 -8.30 1.46 -27.60
CA GLY A 16 -8.67 2.01 -26.30
C GLY A 16 -9.58 1.11 -25.46
N THR A 17 -10.50 0.37 -26.08
CA THR A 17 -11.35 -0.60 -25.37
C THR A 17 -10.57 -1.83 -24.92
N ALA A 18 -9.65 -2.32 -25.74
CA ALA A 18 -8.78 -3.44 -25.40
C ALA A 18 -7.81 -3.06 -24.26
N TRP A 19 -7.26 -1.84 -24.30
CA TRP A 19 -6.42 -1.27 -23.25
C TRP A 19 -7.15 -1.15 -21.91
N ARG A 20 -8.40 -0.67 -21.90
CA ARG A 20 -9.22 -0.65 -20.67
C ARG A 20 -9.44 -2.04 -20.10
N THR A 21 -9.89 -2.97 -20.94
CA THR A 21 -10.15 -4.36 -20.54
C THR A 21 -8.88 -5.03 -19.99
N ALA A 22 -7.74 -4.80 -20.64
CA ALA A 22 -6.45 -5.31 -20.19
C ALA A 22 -6.01 -4.68 -18.86
N GLY A 23 -6.21 -3.37 -18.69
CA GLY A 23 -5.94 -2.67 -17.44
C GLY A 23 -6.79 -3.20 -16.27
N ASP A 24 -8.08 -3.43 -16.49
CA ASP A 24 -8.98 -3.98 -15.47
C ASP A 24 -8.59 -5.43 -15.11
N THR A 25 -8.22 -6.22 -16.11
CA THR A 25 -7.75 -7.61 -15.91
C THR A 25 -6.45 -7.66 -15.13
N ALA A 26 -5.49 -6.81 -15.50
CA ALA A 26 -4.22 -6.68 -14.78
C ALA A 26 -4.42 -6.16 -13.35
N THR A 27 -5.38 -5.26 -13.12
CA THR A 27 -5.72 -4.77 -11.77
C THR A 27 -6.17 -5.91 -10.87
N LYS A 28 -7.14 -6.72 -11.32
CA LYS A 28 -7.62 -7.89 -10.56
C LYS A 28 -6.53 -8.92 -10.30
N PHE A 29 -5.70 -9.18 -11.31
CA PHE A 29 -4.56 -10.07 -11.15
C PHE A 29 -3.58 -9.56 -10.08
N LEU A 30 -3.31 -8.25 -10.03
CA LEU A 30 -2.47 -7.67 -9.00
C LEU A 30 -3.13 -7.69 -7.61
N GLU A 31 -4.46 -7.56 -7.52
CA GLU A 31 -5.20 -7.76 -6.27
C GLU A 31 -4.97 -9.18 -5.72
N ASP A 32 -5.05 -10.20 -6.57
CA ASP A 32 -4.77 -11.60 -6.18
C ASP A 32 -3.30 -11.79 -5.75
N VAL A 33 -2.36 -11.18 -6.48
CA VAL A 33 -0.92 -11.22 -6.14
C VAL A 33 -0.66 -10.55 -4.78
N VAL A 34 -1.26 -9.38 -4.53
CA VAL A 34 -1.13 -8.66 -3.25
C VAL A 34 -1.76 -9.45 -2.11
N ALA A 35 -2.95 -10.03 -2.32
CA ALA A 35 -3.59 -10.88 -1.31
C ALA A 35 -2.75 -12.12 -0.98
N ALA A 36 -2.03 -12.69 -1.95
CA ALA A 36 -1.11 -13.79 -1.71
C ALA A 36 0.20 -13.36 -1.02
N ALA A 37 0.62 -12.10 -1.18
CA ALA A 37 1.78 -11.52 -0.52
C ALA A 37 1.50 -11.13 0.95
N ASP A 38 0.25 -10.82 1.26
CA ASP A 38 -0.23 -10.51 2.61
C ASP A 38 -1.62 -11.11 2.88
N PRO A 39 -1.70 -12.42 3.18
CA PRO A 39 -2.97 -13.13 3.35
C PRO A 39 -3.83 -12.60 4.49
N ASP A 40 -3.20 -12.00 5.49
CA ASP A 40 -3.84 -11.51 6.70
C ASP A 40 -4.17 -10.00 6.62
N ALA A 41 -3.98 -9.38 5.44
CA ALA A 41 -4.19 -7.95 5.19
C ALA A 41 -3.53 -7.04 6.25
N ARG A 42 -2.36 -7.45 6.77
CA ARG A 42 -1.63 -6.76 7.83
C ARG A 42 -0.95 -5.48 7.34
N TYR A 43 -0.65 -5.40 6.05
CA TYR A 43 0.09 -4.32 5.42
C TYR A 43 -0.80 -3.55 4.44
N GLY A 44 -0.86 -2.23 4.58
CA GLY A 44 -1.57 -1.37 3.63
C GLY A 44 -0.86 -1.25 2.27
N TYR A 45 -1.35 -1.94 1.25
CA TYR A 45 -0.97 -1.72 -0.15
C TYR A 45 -1.96 -0.77 -0.84
N SER A 46 -1.51 -0.11 -1.90
CA SER A 46 -2.40 0.65 -2.78
C SER A 46 -2.10 0.31 -4.23
N ILE A 47 -3.11 -0.14 -4.97
CA ILE A 47 -3.04 -0.27 -6.43
C ILE A 47 -3.64 1.00 -7.03
N VAL A 48 -2.85 1.69 -7.86
CA VAL A 48 -3.23 2.95 -8.51
C VAL A 48 -3.22 2.75 -10.02
N GLY A 49 -4.38 3.00 -10.65
CA GLY A 49 -4.59 2.85 -12.09
C GLY A 49 -5.89 2.07 -12.38
N PRO A 50 -6.08 1.57 -13.61
CA PRO A 50 -5.16 1.70 -14.74
C PRO A 50 -5.08 3.15 -15.26
N ARG A 51 -3.84 3.63 -15.45
CA ARG A 51 -3.57 4.91 -16.09
C ARG A 51 -3.31 4.68 -17.57
N PHE A 52 -4.01 5.41 -18.42
CA PHE A 52 -3.70 5.47 -19.85
C PHE A 52 -2.74 6.62 -20.12
N LYS A 53 -1.78 6.38 -21.01
CA LYS A 53 -0.85 7.43 -21.44
C LYS A 53 -1.64 8.58 -22.07
N ASP A 54 -1.11 9.79 -21.96
CA ASP A 54 -1.65 10.94 -22.65
C ASP A 54 -1.17 10.96 -24.12
N GLN A 55 -2.03 11.39 -25.06
CA GLN A 55 -1.71 11.37 -26.48
C GLN A 55 -0.55 12.29 -26.84
N GLU A 56 -0.48 13.50 -26.28
CA GLU A 56 0.62 14.43 -26.54
C GLU A 56 1.94 13.86 -26.02
N ARG A 57 1.93 13.25 -24.83
CA ARG A 57 3.10 12.55 -24.28
C ARG A 57 3.51 11.33 -25.11
N ALA A 58 2.54 10.61 -25.69
CA ALA A 58 2.82 9.49 -26.57
C ALA A 58 3.50 9.97 -27.87
N VAL A 59 2.98 11.03 -28.49
CA VAL A 59 3.59 11.66 -29.67
C VAL A 59 5.02 12.13 -29.36
N ARG A 60 5.26 12.84 -28.24
CA ARG A 60 6.62 13.24 -27.83
C ARG A 60 7.57 12.06 -27.60
N LYS A 61 7.08 10.95 -27.07
CA LYS A 61 7.91 9.75 -26.82
C LYS A 61 8.23 9.02 -28.13
N LEU A 62 7.30 9.02 -29.09
CA LEU A 62 7.48 8.41 -30.41
C LEU A 62 8.31 9.28 -31.35
N SER A 63 8.23 10.61 -31.26
CA SER A 63 8.99 11.53 -32.12
C SER A 63 10.50 11.39 -31.95
N GLY A 64 10.98 10.91 -30.79
CA GLY A 64 12.39 10.59 -30.56
C GLY A 64 12.81 9.16 -30.93
N ARG A 65 11.87 8.31 -31.38
CA ARG A 65 12.08 6.86 -31.64
C ARG A 65 11.73 6.44 -33.06
N VAL A 66 10.93 7.23 -33.76
CA VAL A 66 10.46 6.95 -35.12
C VAL A 66 11.07 8.00 -36.04
N GLU A 67 11.99 7.60 -36.92
CA GLU A 67 12.36 8.42 -38.08
C GLU A 67 11.16 8.46 -39.03
N ILE A 68 10.46 9.59 -39.06
CA ILE A 68 9.41 9.82 -40.05
C ILE A 68 10.10 10.15 -41.38
N ALA A 69 10.41 9.12 -42.17
CA ALA A 69 10.67 9.37 -43.59
C ALA A 69 9.37 9.85 -44.25
N GLU A 70 9.47 10.82 -45.16
CA GLU A 70 8.32 11.53 -45.76
C GLU A 70 7.30 10.62 -46.49
N GLU A 71 7.60 9.32 -46.68
CA GLU A 71 6.73 8.35 -47.35
C GLU A 71 6.36 7.10 -46.53
N THR A 72 6.70 7.01 -45.24
CA THR A 72 6.40 5.80 -44.47
C THR A 72 4.93 5.78 -44.04
N VAL A 73 4.17 4.78 -44.50
CA VAL A 73 2.88 4.43 -43.90
C VAL A 73 3.16 4.02 -42.45
N LEU A 74 2.73 4.84 -41.50
CA LEU A 74 2.86 4.54 -40.07
C LEU A 74 2.04 3.30 -39.74
N ASP A 75 2.73 2.19 -39.52
CA ASP A 75 2.14 0.95 -39.05
C ASP A 75 1.74 1.09 -37.57
N TYR A 76 0.46 0.84 -37.28
CA TYR A 76 -0.08 0.93 -35.92
C TYR A 76 0.58 -0.08 -34.98
N GLY A 77 1.01 -1.24 -35.47
CA GLY A 77 1.73 -2.24 -34.68
C GLY A 77 3.09 -1.69 -34.21
N SER A 78 3.86 -1.16 -35.14
CA SER A 78 5.16 -0.53 -34.85
C SER A 78 5.06 0.65 -33.88
N LEU A 79 3.96 1.43 -33.92
CA LEU A 79 3.70 2.50 -32.95
C LEU A 79 3.36 1.95 -31.56
N GLU A 80 2.51 0.93 -31.49
CA GLU A 80 2.13 0.28 -30.23
C GLU A 80 3.36 -0.34 -29.56
N ASP A 81 4.22 -1.03 -30.33
CA ASP A 81 5.46 -1.62 -29.83
C ASP A 81 6.51 -0.59 -29.36
N GLY A 82 6.47 0.63 -29.92
CA GLY A 82 7.39 1.70 -29.55
C GLY A 82 7.24 2.25 -28.13
N ILE A 83 6.13 1.94 -27.44
CA ILE A 83 5.81 2.39 -26.08
C ILE A 83 5.28 1.19 -25.27
N SER A 84 5.98 0.83 -24.20
CA SER A 84 5.54 -0.24 -23.28
C SER A 84 4.46 0.21 -22.29
N ASP A 85 4.42 1.51 -21.96
CA ASP A 85 3.59 2.10 -20.91
C ASP A 85 2.35 2.83 -21.46
N TRP A 86 1.65 2.23 -22.44
CA TRP A 86 0.34 2.71 -22.89
C TRP A 86 -0.72 2.58 -21.79
N VAL A 87 -0.67 1.46 -21.09
CA VAL A 87 -1.45 1.15 -19.89
C VAL A 87 -0.46 0.95 -18.76
N GLY A 88 -0.61 1.72 -17.69
CA GLY A 88 0.27 1.68 -16.53
C GLY A 88 -0.51 1.43 -15.25
N LEU A 89 0.01 0.54 -14.41
CA LEU A 89 -0.45 0.28 -13.05
C LEU A 89 0.71 0.54 -12.09
N LYS A 90 0.38 1.03 -10.90
CA LYS A 90 1.33 1.26 -9.83
C LYS A 90 0.86 0.53 -8.58
N VAL A 91 1.74 -0.25 -7.97
CA VAL A 91 1.53 -0.87 -6.65
C VAL A 91 2.45 -0.17 -5.66
N THR A 92 1.87 0.53 -4.70
CA THR A 92 2.61 1.21 -3.64
C THR A 92 2.51 0.40 -2.34
N CYS A 93 3.67 0.04 -1.80
CA CYS A 93 3.85 -0.77 -0.59
C CYS A 93 4.34 0.10 0.58
N ASN A 94 4.10 -0.32 1.83
CA ASN A 94 4.56 0.43 3.00
C ASN A 94 6.08 0.47 3.09
N THR A 95 6.71 -0.70 2.96
CA THR A 95 8.15 -0.88 3.11
C THR A 95 8.75 -1.61 1.92
N SER A 96 10.08 -1.58 1.81
CA SER A 96 10.84 -2.32 0.81
C SER A 96 10.67 -3.84 0.98
N LYS A 97 10.52 -4.33 2.21
CA LYS A 97 10.23 -5.75 2.47
C LYS A 97 8.88 -6.17 1.89
N ASP A 98 7.86 -5.34 2.06
CA ASP A 98 6.53 -5.61 1.49
C ASP A 98 6.56 -5.59 -0.04
N ALA A 99 7.29 -4.62 -0.62
CA ALA A 99 7.51 -4.56 -2.07
C ALA A 99 8.18 -5.83 -2.60
N ARG A 100 9.18 -6.38 -1.87
CA ARG A 100 9.81 -7.66 -2.24
C ARG A 100 8.84 -8.82 -2.19
N SER A 101 8.00 -8.92 -1.15
CA SER A 101 6.97 -9.97 -1.06
C SER A 101 6.02 -9.94 -2.26
N VAL A 102 5.53 -8.75 -2.64
CA VAL A 102 4.68 -8.59 -3.84
C VAL A 102 5.41 -8.97 -5.13
N ILE A 103 6.68 -8.57 -5.28
CA ILE A 103 7.49 -8.93 -6.45
C ILE A 103 7.67 -10.44 -6.56
N GLU A 104 8.00 -11.11 -5.45
CA GLU A 104 8.17 -12.56 -5.41
C GLU A 104 6.87 -13.28 -5.80
N LYS A 105 5.73 -12.83 -5.26
CA LYS A 105 4.42 -13.38 -5.61
C LYS A 105 4.01 -13.10 -7.05
N LEU A 106 4.33 -11.92 -7.58
CA LEU A 106 4.10 -11.60 -8.98
C LEU A 106 4.85 -12.57 -9.90
N VAL A 107 6.12 -12.81 -9.62
CA VAL A 107 6.95 -13.77 -10.38
C VAL A 107 6.41 -15.19 -10.26
N GLU A 108 6.02 -15.62 -9.05
CA GLU A 108 5.42 -16.94 -8.81
C GLU A 108 4.12 -17.11 -9.60
N PHE A 109 3.24 -16.10 -9.58
CA PHE A 109 1.99 -16.12 -10.33
C PHE A 109 2.23 -16.18 -11.83
N CYS A 110 3.17 -15.39 -12.35
CA CYS A 110 3.49 -15.37 -13.78
C CYS A 110 4.15 -16.67 -14.28
N ALA A 111 4.75 -17.46 -13.39
CA ALA A 111 5.36 -18.75 -13.73
C ALA A 111 4.36 -19.90 -13.82
N ARG A 112 3.11 -19.71 -13.35
CA ARG A 112 2.08 -20.76 -13.34
C ARG A 112 1.44 -20.90 -14.73
N GLU A 113 1.09 -22.14 -15.10
CA GLU A 113 0.30 -22.35 -16.31
C GLU A 113 -1.13 -21.79 -16.14
N GLY A 114 -1.65 -21.13 -17.18
CA GLY A 114 -3.01 -20.59 -17.20
C GLY A 114 -3.21 -19.25 -16.48
N THR A 115 -2.12 -18.60 -16.03
CA THR A 115 -2.14 -17.22 -15.51
C THR A 115 -1.56 -16.25 -16.54
N LEU A 116 -1.52 -14.96 -16.20
CA LEU A 116 -0.87 -13.93 -17.01
C LEU A 116 0.65 -14.07 -16.93
N SER A 117 1.37 -13.78 -18.01
CA SER A 117 2.83 -13.87 -18.07
C SER A 117 3.48 -12.50 -18.29
N PHE A 118 4.79 -12.42 -18.04
CA PHE A 118 5.57 -11.27 -18.47
C PHE A 118 5.65 -11.22 -20.01
N ALA A 119 5.56 -10.01 -20.55
CA ALA A 119 5.86 -9.76 -21.95
C ALA A 119 7.36 -10.01 -22.20
N GLN A 120 7.69 -10.50 -23.39
CA GLN A 120 9.08 -10.75 -23.78
C GLN A 120 9.65 -9.54 -24.52
N LYS A 121 10.91 -9.22 -24.23
CA LYS A 121 11.74 -8.25 -24.95
C LYS A 121 13.12 -8.84 -25.17
N ASP A 122 13.54 -8.91 -26.43
CA ASP A 122 14.83 -9.50 -26.84
C ASP A 122 15.06 -10.94 -26.34
N GLY A 123 13.98 -11.71 -26.16
CA GLY A 123 14.02 -13.12 -25.74
C GLY A 123 14.09 -13.34 -24.22
N VAL A 124 13.90 -12.29 -23.42
CA VAL A 124 13.79 -12.37 -21.95
C VAL A 124 12.56 -11.61 -21.45
N ASP A 125 12.13 -11.87 -20.21
CA ASP A 125 11.06 -11.13 -19.55
C ASP A 125 11.38 -9.62 -19.52
N ASP A 126 10.44 -8.77 -19.92
CA ASP A 126 10.57 -7.30 -19.87
C ASP A 126 10.36 -6.82 -18.43
N VAL A 127 11.35 -7.13 -17.60
CA VAL A 127 11.40 -6.88 -16.16
C VAL A 127 12.72 -6.20 -15.82
N VAL A 128 12.65 -5.14 -15.01
CA VAL A 128 13.83 -4.38 -14.56
C VAL A 128 13.70 -4.03 -13.08
N ASP A 129 14.65 -4.50 -12.27
CA ASP A 129 14.68 -4.24 -10.82
C ASP A 129 15.56 -3.01 -10.49
N TYR A 130 14.97 -1.81 -10.54
CA TYR A 130 15.63 -0.60 -10.07
C TYR A 130 15.59 -0.43 -8.54
N ILE A 131 14.96 -1.34 -7.79
CA ILE A 131 15.07 -1.33 -6.32
C ILE A 131 16.46 -1.84 -5.92
N SER A 132 16.87 -2.97 -6.51
CA SER A 132 18.22 -3.55 -6.33
C SER A 132 19.31 -2.76 -7.04
N SER A 133 19.02 -2.22 -8.23
CA SER A 133 19.99 -1.48 -9.05
C SER A 133 19.42 -0.12 -9.45
N PRO A 134 19.42 0.86 -8.53
CA PRO A 134 18.89 2.19 -8.79
C PRO A 134 19.55 2.85 -10.00
N LYS A 135 18.82 3.73 -10.68
CA LYS A 135 19.42 4.58 -11.72
C LYS A 135 20.38 5.60 -11.09
N ASP A 136 21.29 6.15 -11.88
CA ASP A 136 22.21 7.21 -11.44
C ASP A 136 21.49 8.42 -10.83
N SER A 137 20.26 8.69 -11.27
CA SER A 137 19.41 9.74 -10.72
C SER A 137 18.92 9.49 -9.29
N GLY A 138 19.05 8.27 -8.77
CA GLY A 138 18.45 7.81 -7.51
C GLY A 138 17.08 7.15 -7.68
N TYR A 139 16.55 7.05 -8.91
CA TYR A 139 15.26 6.42 -9.16
C TYR A 139 15.25 4.93 -8.78
N ARG A 140 14.22 4.53 -8.02
CA ARG A 140 13.99 3.16 -7.54
C ARG A 140 12.54 2.74 -7.79
N ALA A 141 12.36 1.59 -8.40
CA ALA A 141 11.09 0.90 -8.64
C ALA A 141 11.36 -0.48 -9.25
N PHE A 142 10.48 -1.43 -9.05
CA PHE A 142 10.48 -2.65 -9.85
C PHE A 142 9.53 -2.45 -11.05
N HIS A 143 10.03 -2.64 -12.26
CA HIS A 143 9.26 -2.53 -13.50
C HIS A 143 9.04 -3.91 -14.08
N ALA A 144 7.81 -4.23 -14.41
CA ALA A 144 7.46 -5.42 -15.16
C ALA A 144 6.41 -5.07 -16.21
N VAL A 145 6.53 -5.64 -17.40
CA VAL A 145 5.49 -5.53 -18.42
C VAL A 145 4.74 -6.86 -18.50
N LEU A 146 3.44 -6.84 -18.26
CA LEU A 146 2.56 -8.01 -18.40
C LEU A 146 2.02 -8.09 -19.84
N SER A 147 1.89 -9.31 -20.36
CA SER A 147 1.16 -9.59 -21.60
C SER A 147 -0.26 -10.02 -21.25
N ILE A 148 -1.24 -9.20 -21.63
CA ILE A 148 -2.65 -9.42 -21.30
C ILE A 148 -3.42 -9.75 -22.57
N PRO A 149 -3.99 -10.97 -22.69
CA PRO A 149 -4.87 -11.29 -23.81
C PRO A 149 -6.14 -10.45 -23.73
N SER A 150 -6.50 -9.80 -24.84
CA SER A 150 -7.66 -8.93 -24.96
C SER A 150 -8.29 -9.08 -26.35
N VAL A 151 -9.40 -8.38 -26.60
CA VAL A 151 -10.09 -8.40 -27.90
C VAL A 151 -10.01 -7.03 -28.56
N CYS A 152 -9.39 -7.00 -29.74
CA CYS A 152 -9.26 -5.82 -30.58
C CYS A 152 -9.98 -6.08 -31.90
N GLN A 153 -11.02 -5.30 -32.21
CA GLN A 153 -11.74 -5.39 -33.50
C GLN A 153 -12.23 -6.81 -33.87
N GLY A 154 -12.64 -7.60 -32.87
CA GLY A 154 -13.14 -8.97 -33.07
C GLY A 154 -12.06 -10.05 -33.18
N GLN A 155 -10.79 -9.70 -33.00
CA GLN A 155 -9.67 -10.64 -32.93
C GLN A 155 -9.00 -10.59 -31.56
N ILE A 156 -8.42 -11.71 -31.14
CA ILE A 156 -7.57 -11.76 -29.94
C ILE A 156 -6.30 -10.97 -30.23
N CYS A 157 -5.92 -10.11 -29.29
CA CYS A 157 -4.71 -9.29 -29.32
C CYS A 157 -4.04 -9.33 -27.95
N GLU A 158 -2.72 -9.29 -27.93
CA GLU A 158 -1.96 -9.09 -26.69
C GLU A 158 -1.83 -7.59 -26.40
N VAL A 159 -2.11 -7.18 -25.17
CA VAL A 159 -1.92 -5.81 -24.69
C VAL A 159 -0.84 -5.81 -23.63
N ARG A 160 0.18 -4.95 -23.83
CA ARG A 160 1.21 -4.71 -22.82
C ARG A 160 0.69 -3.79 -21.72
N VAL A 161 0.82 -4.22 -20.47
CA VAL A 161 0.51 -3.41 -19.29
C VAL A 161 1.76 -3.29 -18.43
N GLU A 162 2.27 -2.07 -18.28
CA GLU A 162 3.41 -1.79 -17.40
C GLU A 162 2.93 -1.75 -15.94
N VAL A 163 3.59 -2.52 -15.08
CA VAL A 163 3.38 -2.53 -13.63
C VAL A 163 4.63 -1.98 -12.97
N GLN A 164 4.45 -0.97 -12.11
CA GLN A 164 5.50 -0.43 -11.27
C GLN A 164 5.23 -0.76 -9.81
N ILE A 165 6.13 -1.48 -9.15
CA ILE A 165 6.05 -1.75 -7.71
C ILE A 165 7.05 -0.85 -6.99
N LYS A 166 6.58 -0.09 -6.01
CA LYS A 166 7.37 0.89 -5.25
C LYS A 166 6.99 0.90 -3.78
N THR A 167 7.87 1.43 -2.93
CA THR A 167 7.48 1.85 -1.58
C THR A 167 6.86 3.25 -1.61
N ARG A 168 6.14 3.64 -0.54
CA ARG A 168 5.59 5.01 -0.42
C ARG A 168 6.67 6.09 -0.53
N LEU A 169 7.85 5.84 0.01
CA LEU A 169 8.96 6.79 -0.01
C LEU A 169 9.59 6.89 -1.41
N GLN A 170 9.73 5.77 -2.12
CA GLN A 170 10.18 5.75 -3.51
C GLN A 170 9.19 6.45 -4.45
N ASP A 171 7.90 6.31 -4.19
CA ASP A 171 6.85 6.94 -4.96
C ASP A 171 6.81 8.45 -4.71
N ALA A 172 6.86 8.89 -3.45
CA ALA A 172 6.98 10.30 -3.10
C ALA A 172 8.21 10.97 -3.75
N TRP A 173 9.37 10.30 -3.73
CA TRP A 173 10.56 10.80 -4.41
C TRP A 173 10.35 10.93 -5.93
N SER A 174 9.72 9.92 -6.55
CA SER A 174 9.43 9.91 -7.99
C SER A 174 8.53 11.07 -8.38
N GLU A 175 7.52 11.36 -7.56
CA GLU A 175 6.58 12.46 -7.80
C GLU A 175 7.27 13.82 -7.64
N LEU A 176 7.98 14.05 -6.52
CA LEU A 176 8.69 15.30 -6.28
C LEU A 176 9.71 15.64 -7.38
N THR A 177 10.52 14.66 -7.77
CA THR A 177 11.54 14.87 -8.82
C THR A 177 10.91 15.02 -10.19
N HIS A 178 9.87 14.25 -10.52
CA HIS A 178 9.21 14.38 -11.81
C HIS A 178 8.48 15.73 -11.95
N GLU A 179 7.85 16.24 -10.89
CA GLU A 179 7.21 17.57 -10.94
C GLU A 179 8.24 18.69 -11.08
N ASN A 180 9.32 18.64 -10.31
CA ASN A 180 10.37 19.67 -10.35
C ASN A 180 11.14 19.67 -11.67
N PHE A 181 11.43 18.49 -12.24
CA PHE A 181 12.21 18.37 -13.48
C PHE A 181 11.39 18.48 -14.76
N TYR A 182 10.10 18.12 -14.77
CA TYR A 182 9.33 18.01 -16.01
C TYR A 182 8.02 18.82 -16.05
N LYS A 183 7.50 19.30 -14.92
CA LYS A 183 6.31 20.18 -14.89
C LYS A 183 6.63 21.64 -14.62
N SER A 184 7.88 22.00 -14.31
CA SER A 184 8.20 23.40 -14.09
C SER A 184 8.04 24.16 -15.40
N VAL A 185 7.19 25.18 -15.39
CA VAL A 185 6.92 26.13 -16.50
C VAL A 185 8.16 27.02 -16.76
N SER A 186 9.32 26.65 -16.21
CA SER A 186 10.52 27.48 -16.20
C SER A 186 11.46 27.04 -17.33
N THR A 187 12.07 28.03 -17.98
CA THR A 187 13.16 27.91 -18.95
C THR A 187 14.48 27.40 -18.34
N VAL A 188 14.47 26.91 -17.10
CA VAL A 188 15.66 26.48 -16.37
C VAL A 188 15.77 24.97 -16.46
N GLU A 189 16.73 24.51 -17.27
CA GLU A 189 17.08 23.10 -17.37
C GLU A 189 17.72 22.59 -16.07
N PRO A 190 17.41 21.36 -15.63
CA PRO A 190 18.06 20.75 -14.49
C PRO A 190 19.58 20.66 -14.66
N THR A 191 20.31 21.21 -13.69
CA THR A 191 21.78 21.11 -13.61
C THR A 191 22.25 19.88 -12.83
N GLU A 192 23.53 19.52 -12.95
CA GLU A 192 24.19 18.44 -12.18
C GLU A 192 23.94 18.54 -10.68
N PHE A 193 23.99 19.76 -10.11
CA PHE A 193 23.66 20.01 -8.71
C PHE A 193 22.26 19.49 -8.31
N HIS A 194 21.25 19.68 -9.17
CA HIS A 194 19.91 19.20 -8.88
C HIS A 194 19.82 17.67 -8.97
N PHE A 195 20.55 17.04 -9.89
CA PHE A 195 20.63 15.59 -9.97
C PHE A 195 21.31 14.99 -8.73
N ASP A 196 22.36 15.63 -8.23
CA ASP A 196 23.05 15.19 -7.00
C ASP A 196 22.18 15.35 -5.76
N LEU A 197 21.41 16.44 -5.67
CA LEU A 197 20.46 16.61 -4.58
C LEU A 197 19.32 15.59 -4.66
N ALA A 198 18.78 15.34 -5.86
CA ALA A 198 17.75 14.31 -6.07
C ALA A 198 18.28 12.93 -5.66
N ARG A 199 19.50 12.57 -6.05
CA ARG A 199 20.15 11.32 -5.64
C ARG A 199 20.31 11.23 -4.11
N THR A 200 20.78 12.31 -3.49
CA THR A 200 20.91 12.41 -2.03
C THR A 200 19.56 12.20 -1.33
N MET A 201 18.49 12.82 -1.84
CA MET A 201 17.14 12.61 -1.33
C MET A 201 16.70 11.15 -1.45
N ALA A 202 17.00 10.49 -2.57
CA ALA A 202 16.65 9.09 -2.78
C ALA A 202 17.33 8.17 -1.75
N ASP A 203 18.61 8.41 -1.47
CA ASP A 203 19.39 7.60 -0.52
C ASP A 203 18.97 7.84 0.94
N LEU A 204 18.61 9.08 1.29
CA LEU A 204 18.02 9.37 2.59
C LEU A 204 16.67 8.67 2.76
N LEU A 205 15.81 8.72 1.75
CA LEU A 205 14.52 8.04 1.77
C LEU A 205 14.66 6.52 1.82
N ALA A 206 15.66 5.94 1.14
CA ALA A 206 15.98 4.52 1.27
C ALA A 206 16.40 4.16 2.71
N SER A 207 17.20 5.01 3.36
CA SER A 207 17.59 4.81 4.76
C SER A 207 16.39 4.89 5.72
N VAL A 208 15.43 5.78 5.46
CA VAL A 208 14.17 5.87 6.21
C VAL A 208 13.30 4.63 5.98
N ASP A 209 13.27 4.12 4.75
CA ASP A 209 12.57 2.88 4.40
C ASP A 209 13.11 1.68 5.20
N ASP A 210 14.44 1.54 5.29
CA ASP A 210 15.08 0.51 6.11
C ASP A 210 14.72 0.61 7.60
N LEU A 211 14.58 1.83 8.13
CA LEU A 211 14.11 2.04 9.50
C LEU A 211 12.63 1.66 9.65
N ALA A 212 11.80 1.97 8.65
CA ALA A 212 10.39 1.58 8.65
C ALA A 212 10.22 0.06 8.64
N VAL A 213 11.08 -0.68 7.93
CA VAL A 213 11.13 -2.15 8.00
C VAL A 213 11.38 -2.63 9.43
N LYS A 214 12.39 -2.08 10.11
CA LYS A 214 12.73 -2.48 11.49
C LYS A 214 11.58 -2.23 12.46
N VAL A 215 10.91 -1.08 12.33
CA VAL A 215 9.72 -0.75 13.14
C VAL A 215 8.60 -1.76 12.88
N ALA A 216 8.33 -2.08 11.61
CA ALA A 216 7.30 -3.05 11.25
C ALA A 216 7.61 -4.46 11.80
N GLU A 217 8.87 -4.89 11.73
CA GLU A 217 9.31 -6.18 12.26
C GLU A 217 9.19 -6.26 13.78
N ASP A 218 9.60 -5.21 14.50
CA ASP A 218 9.49 -5.13 15.96
C ASP A 218 8.03 -5.19 16.43
N ILE A 219 7.14 -4.43 15.77
CA ILE A 219 5.69 -4.47 16.05
C ILE A 219 5.11 -5.88 15.83
N VAL A 220 5.50 -6.56 14.75
CA VAL A 220 5.03 -7.92 14.48
C VAL A 220 5.57 -8.91 15.52
N ALA A 221 6.84 -8.76 15.93
CA ALA A 221 7.44 -9.61 16.95
C ALA A 221 6.75 -9.45 18.31
N GLN A 222 6.44 -8.21 18.71
CA GLN A 222 5.68 -7.91 19.93
C GLN A 222 4.28 -8.52 19.90
N ARG A 223 3.54 -8.39 18.78
CA ARG A 223 2.22 -9.03 18.64
C ARG A 223 2.27 -10.55 18.78
N ILE A 224 3.23 -11.21 18.14
CA ILE A 224 3.40 -12.67 18.27
C ILE A 224 3.74 -13.08 19.70
N ALA A 225 4.52 -12.26 20.42
CA ALA A 225 4.83 -12.49 21.83
C ALA A 225 3.57 -12.35 22.71
N GLU A 226 2.75 -11.32 22.47
CA GLU A 226 1.47 -11.11 23.14
C GLU A 226 0.48 -12.26 22.89
N ASP A 227 0.34 -12.71 21.63
CA ASP A 227 -0.55 -13.83 21.26
C ASP A 227 -0.14 -15.14 21.95
N ARG A 228 1.17 -15.43 22.04
CA ARG A 228 1.68 -16.60 22.78
C ARG A 228 1.42 -16.53 24.27
N VAL A 229 1.46 -15.34 24.86
CA VAL A 229 1.12 -15.14 26.28
C VAL A 229 -0.39 -15.29 26.49
N GLY A 230 -1.21 -14.88 25.52
CA GLY A 230 -2.66 -15.09 25.50
C GLY A 230 -3.07 -16.57 25.45
N GLU A 231 -2.42 -17.40 24.63
CA GLU A 231 -2.69 -18.85 24.54
C GLU A 231 -2.30 -19.64 25.81
N LEU A 232 -1.36 -19.12 26.62
CA LEU A 232 -0.93 -19.71 27.88
C LEU A 232 -1.71 -19.22 29.11
N ARG A 233 -2.62 -18.25 28.96
CA ARG A 233 -3.56 -17.91 30.04
C ARG A 233 -4.58 -19.05 30.15
N PRO A 234 -4.64 -19.78 31.27
CA PRO A 234 -5.68 -20.77 31.47
C PRO A 234 -7.03 -20.06 31.36
N THR A 235 -7.99 -20.69 30.68
CA THR A 235 -9.41 -20.31 30.78
C THR A 235 -9.73 -20.11 32.25
N PRO A 236 -10.39 -19.01 32.66
CA PRO A 236 -10.83 -18.88 34.03
C PRO A 236 -11.67 -20.11 34.33
N ASP A 237 -11.19 -20.94 35.25
CA ASP A 237 -12.02 -21.95 35.86
C ASP A 237 -13.26 -21.21 36.34
N THR A 238 -14.44 -21.75 36.04
CA THR A 238 -15.71 -21.22 36.56
C THR A 238 -15.83 -21.62 38.04
N GLY A 239 -14.76 -21.33 38.79
CA GLY A 239 -14.62 -21.38 40.21
C GLY A 239 -14.97 -20.01 40.75
N ASN A 240 -16.21 -19.93 41.19
CA ASN A 240 -16.82 -18.89 41.99
C ASN A 240 -15.89 -18.39 43.13
N ASP A 241 -15.18 -17.28 42.92
CA ASP A 241 -14.59 -16.43 43.95
C ASP A 241 -14.49 -14.99 43.43
N ILE A 242 -15.54 -14.20 43.68
CA ILE A 242 -15.57 -12.75 43.41
C ILE A 242 -14.82 -12.05 44.54
N ASP A 243 -13.53 -11.82 44.33
CA ASP A 243 -12.78 -10.75 44.99
C ASP A 243 -12.39 -9.76 43.89
N THR A 244 -13.33 -8.89 43.51
CA THR A 244 -13.12 -7.89 42.45
C THR A 244 -12.64 -6.60 43.11
N ASP A 245 -11.33 -6.45 43.16
CA ASP A 245 -10.74 -5.11 43.22
C ASP A 245 -11.15 -4.39 41.92
N PRO A 246 -11.94 -3.30 41.98
CA PRO A 246 -12.41 -2.62 40.80
C PRO A 246 -11.28 -2.02 39.95
N GLY A 247 -10.05 -1.93 40.49
CA GLY A 247 -8.95 -1.22 39.86
C GLY A 247 -9.01 0.28 40.17
N GLU A 248 -8.12 1.05 39.55
CA GLU A 248 -8.10 2.51 39.70
C GLU A 248 -8.95 3.20 38.64
N LEU A 249 -9.44 4.41 38.97
CA LEU A 249 -10.12 5.25 38.00
C LEU A 249 -9.09 5.86 37.03
N VAL A 250 -9.33 5.70 35.74
CA VAL A 250 -8.50 6.30 34.69
C VAL A 250 -9.36 7.13 33.75
N VAL A 251 -8.80 8.25 33.29
CA VAL A 251 -9.46 9.16 32.35
C VAL A 251 -8.82 9.03 30.98
N ILE A 252 -9.64 8.81 29.95
CA ILE A 252 -9.18 8.76 28.57
C ILE A 252 -8.66 10.13 28.14
N ALA A 253 -7.37 10.21 27.81
CA ALA A 253 -6.69 11.42 27.39
C ALA A 253 -6.56 11.54 25.87
N ARG A 254 -6.54 10.42 25.15
CA ARG A 254 -6.44 10.36 23.69
C ARG A 254 -6.99 9.03 23.18
N VAL A 255 -7.59 9.05 22.00
CA VAL A 255 -8.14 7.84 21.36
C VAL A 255 -7.49 7.65 19.98
N GLU A 256 -7.10 6.43 19.68
CA GLU A 256 -6.60 5.97 18.38
C GLU A 256 -7.41 4.75 17.95
N GLU A 257 -7.28 4.30 16.69
CA GLU A 257 -8.11 3.19 16.18
C GLU A 257 -7.95 1.87 16.95
N ARG A 258 -6.76 1.62 17.53
CA ARG A 258 -6.40 0.32 18.13
C ARG A 258 -6.09 0.40 19.63
N PHE A 259 -6.10 1.58 20.23
CA PHE A 259 -5.88 1.78 21.66
C PHE A 259 -6.33 3.18 22.06
N ALA A 260 -6.59 3.37 23.35
CA ALA A 260 -6.69 4.69 23.95
C ALA A 260 -5.49 4.93 24.88
N ILE A 261 -5.14 6.18 25.12
CA ILE A 261 -4.21 6.57 26.16
C ILE A 261 -5.05 7.07 27.33
N ALA A 262 -4.87 6.47 28.50
CA ALA A 262 -5.53 6.88 29.72
C ALA A 262 -4.52 7.44 30.73
N ARG A 263 -5.02 8.20 31.69
CA ARG A 263 -4.25 8.74 32.80
C ARG A 263 -4.87 8.25 34.11
N GLY A 264 -4.07 7.62 34.95
CA GLY A 264 -4.47 7.26 36.32
C GLY A 264 -4.47 8.45 37.27
N GLU A 265 -5.03 8.25 38.46
CA GLU A 265 -5.17 9.31 39.48
C GLU A 265 -3.82 9.90 39.94
N ASP A 266 -2.77 9.08 39.94
CA ASP A 266 -1.41 9.46 40.28
C ASP A 266 -0.67 10.20 39.14
N GLY A 267 -1.34 10.42 38.00
CA GLY A 267 -0.82 11.11 36.83
C GLY A 267 -0.01 10.23 35.87
N VAL A 268 0.16 8.94 36.17
CA VAL A 268 0.80 7.99 35.26
C VAL A 268 -0.06 7.82 34.00
N ARG A 269 0.61 7.79 32.85
CA ARG A 269 -0.05 7.54 31.57
C ARG A 269 0.21 6.11 31.14
N GLY A 270 -0.83 5.48 30.65
CA GLY A 270 -0.79 4.12 30.15
C GLY A 270 -1.75 3.95 28.99
N ILE A 271 -1.65 2.83 28.31
CA ILE A 271 -2.54 2.50 27.20
C ILE A 271 -3.70 1.63 27.67
N VAL A 272 -4.87 1.82 27.09
CA VAL A 272 -6.02 0.92 27.14
C VAL A 272 -6.08 0.23 25.78
N PRO A 273 -5.60 -1.02 25.66
CA PRO A 273 -5.56 -1.72 24.38
C PRO A 273 -6.96 -2.07 23.87
N ALA A 274 -7.15 -2.11 22.54
CA ALA A 274 -8.42 -2.54 21.94
C ALA A 274 -8.84 -3.94 22.38
N ALA A 275 -7.89 -4.86 22.60
CA ALA A 275 -8.18 -6.22 23.02
C ALA A 275 -8.81 -6.25 24.42
N ASP A 276 -8.21 -5.56 25.40
CA ASP A 276 -8.73 -5.53 26.77
C ASP A 276 -10.07 -4.76 26.83
N LEU A 277 -10.26 -3.73 25.99
CA LEU A 277 -11.54 -3.02 25.85
C LEU A 277 -12.63 -3.90 25.20
N ARG A 278 -12.28 -4.69 24.18
CA ARG A 278 -13.19 -5.66 23.57
C ARG A 278 -13.62 -6.70 24.59
N ASP A 279 -12.72 -7.20 25.42
CA ASP A 279 -13.05 -8.19 26.45
C ASP A 279 -14.04 -7.61 27.49
N LEU A 280 -13.96 -6.31 27.78
CA LEU A 280 -14.99 -5.62 28.56
C LEU A 280 -16.33 -5.58 27.81
N LEU A 281 -16.35 -5.12 26.57
CA LEU A 281 -17.57 -4.99 25.75
C LEU A 281 -18.24 -6.35 25.47
N ALA A 282 -17.44 -7.40 25.27
CA ALA A 282 -17.93 -8.76 25.05
C ALA A 282 -18.58 -9.34 26.31
N ARG A 283 -18.05 -9.01 27.51
CA ARG A 283 -18.72 -9.35 28.79
C ARG A 283 -20.05 -8.63 28.96
N ALA A 284 -20.17 -7.41 28.42
CA ALA A 284 -21.44 -6.66 28.38
C ALA A 284 -22.39 -7.15 27.27
N GLY A 285 -21.93 -8.02 26.36
CA GLY A 285 -22.71 -8.54 25.24
C GLY A 285 -22.87 -7.57 24.08
N GLU A 286 -22.04 -6.53 24.01
CA GLU A 286 -22.10 -5.49 22.97
C GLU A 286 -21.34 -5.89 21.69
N VAL A 287 -20.28 -6.70 21.83
CA VAL A 287 -19.46 -7.21 20.73
C VAL A 287 -19.15 -8.69 20.92
N GLY A 288 -18.82 -9.40 19.83
CA GLY A 288 -18.32 -10.76 19.90
C GLY A 288 -16.90 -10.85 20.48
N VAL A 289 -16.59 -11.98 21.12
CA VAL A 289 -15.26 -12.24 21.72
C VAL A 289 -14.13 -12.20 20.67
N ASP A 290 -14.46 -12.53 19.42
CA ASP A 290 -13.52 -12.55 18.28
C ASP A 290 -13.66 -11.34 17.36
N ASP A 291 -14.51 -10.36 17.69
CA ASP A 291 -14.75 -9.21 16.83
C ASP A 291 -13.58 -8.22 16.88
N PHE A 292 -13.27 -7.62 15.72
CA PHE A 292 -12.39 -6.46 15.68
C PHE A 292 -13.18 -5.21 16.05
N ILE A 293 -12.70 -4.47 17.04
CA ILE A 293 -13.28 -3.20 17.45
C ILE A 293 -12.37 -2.03 17.07
N ASN A 294 -12.98 -0.92 16.65
CA ASN A 294 -12.29 0.36 16.60
C ASN A 294 -12.54 1.07 17.93
N VAL A 295 -11.47 1.37 18.67
CA VAL A 295 -11.58 1.98 20.01
C VAL A 295 -12.31 3.33 19.96
N ALA A 296 -12.19 4.07 18.86
CA ALA A 296 -12.88 5.35 18.66
C ALA A 296 -14.41 5.23 18.58
N ASP A 297 -14.94 4.04 18.33
CA ASP A 297 -16.39 3.81 18.28
C ASP A 297 -16.99 3.55 19.67
N HIS A 298 -16.15 3.29 20.68
CA HIS A 298 -16.58 2.85 22.01
C HIS A 298 -16.13 3.75 23.17
N VAL A 299 -15.09 4.57 22.98
CA VAL A 299 -14.62 5.52 23.99
C VAL A 299 -14.23 6.86 23.39
N THR A 300 -14.42 7.93 24.16
CA THR A 300 -14.08 9.30 23.79
C THR A 300 -13.11 9.94 24.79
N VAL A 301 -12.47 11.03 24.39
CA VAL A 301 -11.57 11.78 25.28
C VAL A 301 -12.39 12.42 26.39
N GLY A 302 -12.03 12.12 27.64
CA GLY A 302 -12.74 12.55 28.83
C GLY A 302 -13.53 11.44 29.51
N ASP A 303 -13.74 10.30 28.85
CA ASP A 303 -14.44 9.16 29.46
C ASP A 303 -13.65 8.63 30.67
N GLU A 304 -14.40 8.25 31.69
CA GLU A 304 -13.87 7.67 32.92
C GLU A 304 -14.18 6.17 32.95
N LEU A 305 -13.15 5.38 33.23
CA LEU A 305 -13.27 3.93 33.34
C LEU A 305 -12.43 3.42 34.48
N PHE A 306 -12.90 2.35 35.12
CA PHE A 306 -12.12 1.63 36.09
C PHE A 306 -11.21 0.65 35.36
N ALA A 307 -9.94 0.60 35.75
CA ALA A 307 -8.96 -0.28 35.16
C ALA A 307 -7.92 -0.79 36.16
N CYS A 308 -7.51 -2.04 35.98
CA CYS A 308 -6.35 -2.58 36.68
C CYS A 308 -5.08 -2.14 35.96
N ARG A 309 -4.13 -1.57 36.69
CA ARG A 309 -2.80 -1.23 36.16
C ARG A 309 -1.93 -2.46 36.08
N GLU A 310 -1.38 -2.72 34.90
CA GLU A 310 -0.43 -3.80 34.63
C GLU A 310 0.80 -3.23 33.91
N GLU A 311 2.01 -3.61 34.33
CA GLU A 311 3.24 -3.28 33.61
C GLU A 311 3.51 -4.39 32.58
N ARG A 312 3.46 -4.05 31.28
CA ARG A 312 3.79 -4.95 30.17
C ARG A 312 5.09 -4.52 29.49
N GLU A 313 5.69 -5.40 28.68
CA GLU A 313 6.84 -5.03 27.83
C GLU A 313 6.42 -3.94 26.84
N GLY A 314 6.73 -2.67 27.15
CA GLY A 314 6.29 -1.51 26.38
C GLY A 314 5.72 -0.36 27.23
N GLY A 315 5.43 -0.61 28.52
CA GLY A 315 5.02 0.39 29.50
C GLY A 315 3.71 0.04 30.21
N THR A 316 3.17 1.02 30.93
CA THR A 316 1.96 0.85 31.74
C THR A 316 0.73 0.62 30.86
N CYS A 317 -0.01 -0.45 31.14
CA CYS A 317 -1.30 -0.77 30.54
C CYS A 317 -2.42 -0.65 31.59
N PHE A 318 -3.57 -0.16 31.17
CA PHE A 318 -4.78 -0.08 31.97
C PHE A 318 -5.81 -1.05 31.38
N ILE A 319 -6.08 -2.13 32.12
CA ILE A 319 -7.01 -3.19 31.72
C ILE A 319 -8.41 -2.82 32.22
N PRO A 320 -9.35 -2.45 31.34
CA PRO A 320 -10.64 -1.93 31.74
C PRO A 320 -11.49 -3.02 32.40
N THR A 321 -12.04 -2.70 33.57
CA THR A 321 -12.89 -3.59 34.37
C THR A 321 -14.36 -3.26 34.22
N PHE A 322 -14.72 -1.97 34.19
CA PHE A 322 -16.06 -1.45 33.84
C PHE A 322 -16.01 0.06 33.58
N PHE A 323 -16.97 0.57 32.81
CA PHE A 323 -17.16 2.01 32.62
C PHE A 323 -17.70 2.65 33.89
N ALA A 324 -17.20 3.84 34.25
CA ALA A 324 -17.81 4.62 35.30
C ALA A 324 -19.19 5.05 34.79
N ILE A 325 -20.26 4.53 35.40
CA ILE A 325 -21.61 4.93 35.04
C ILE A 325 -21.80 6.38 35.47
N ASP A 326 -22.13 7.25 34.53
CA ASP A 326 -22.53 8.61 34.82
C ASP A 326 -23.81 8.54 35.67
N VAL A 327 -23.73 8.96 36.94
CA VAL A 327 -24.87 8.89 37.88
C VAL A 327 -25.94 9.94 37.53
N ASP A 328 -25.68 10.79 36.54
CA ASP A 328 -26.69 11.65 35.95
C ASP A 328 -27.31 10.95 34.74
N GLY A 329 -28.41 10.25 35.00
CA GLY A 329 -29.23 9.64 33.97
C GLY A 329 -29.67 10.67 32.92
N ASP A 330 -29.29 10.39 31.68
CA ASP A 330 -30.18 10.64 30.54
C ASP A 330 -29.84 9.62 29.44
N GLU A 331 -30.80 8.73 29.19
CA GLU A 331 -30.88 7.93 27.96
C GLU A 331 -30.75 8.87 26.75
N LYS A 332 -29.81 8.58 25.86
CA LYS A 332 -29.93 9.03 24.47
C LYS A 332 -30.10 7.84 23.55
N ASN A 333 -31.37 7.67 23.17
CA ASN A 333 -31.78 7.12 21.87
C ASN A 333 -31.01 7.77 20.71
#